data_AF-A0A975QR73-F1
#
_entry.id   AF-A0A975QR73-F1
#
_cell.length_a   1.000
_cell.length_b   1.000
_cell.length_c   1.000
_cell.angle_alpha   90.00
_cell.angle_beta   90.00
_cell.angle_gamma   90.00
#
_symmetry.space_group_name_H-M   'P 1'
#
loop_
_entity.id
_entity.type
_entity.pdbx_description
1 polymer ?
#
loop_
_entity_poly.entity_id
_entity_poly.type
_entity_poly.pdbx_seq_one_letter_code
_entity_poly.pdbx_strand_id
1 'polypeptide(L)'
;MGTVKNQHYIQEKVLREFADNNQTYEVFLPENKIYKTNISNSMSSKYTYESSRSETNFLEKQFGKMESEYTKKLLELLRSIETLEKDQNILASVLTQIYRLLPSFLIYYYRSGAVLYEIGNHGGNINEDDKIDKVMANIFDSNYINNLSKTIQYNYEVSIIKSSNQGFIISDQFLSTASLNFKSRFINGTNRMIGFRDVIVLIPLSSTYYLVFLNGKPPKYIQSGKICNLLEDEISQVNNVIINNSYVKAVCLKEINLVKSLKNFTHTRPSMTFAKFDSGNHSMTALKKEVFFYERDKSKHDFLQFKIHHDFSKLQFRDECLCGSGKFFGNCCRYHYRTVMKSLKKDPEIYNVKYQYAVERNITDYYGHKQTIESMNAYEHIMKVVTKKL
;
A
#
# COMPACT_ATOMS: atom_id res chain seq x y z
N MET A 1 26.27 -24.34 10.42
CA MET A 1 25.13 -23.58 9.87
C MET A 1 24.95 -22.31 10.68
N GLY A 2 24.90 -21.14 10.04
CA GLY A 2 24.75 -19.87 10.77
C GLY A 2 23.34 -19.72 11.36
N THR A 3 23.22 -19.09 12.53
CA THR A 3 21.92 -18.78 13.14
C THR A 3 21.19 -17.71 12.32
N VAL A 4 19.94 -17.98 11.92
CA VAL A 4 19.09 -17.00 11.24
C VAL A 4 18.69 -15.90 12.21
N LYS A 5 18.94 -14.65 11.80
CA LYS A 5 18.59 -13.46 12.58
C LYS A 5 17.09 -13.18 12.48
N ASN A 6 16.58 -12.40 13.41
CA ASN A 6 15.27 -11.81 13.25
C ASN A 6 15.32 -10.78 12.11
N GLN A 7 14.39 -10.85 11.16
CA GLN A 7 14.41 -10.02 9.95
C GLN A 7 13.22 -9.09 9.96
N HIS A 8 13.52 -7.79 9.87
CA HIS A 8 12.52 -6.73 9.91
C HIS A 8 11.93 -6.49 8.52
N TYR A 9 10.61 -6.57 8.36
CA TYR A 9 9.93 -6.16 7.13
C TYR A 9 9.46 -4.71 7.17
N ILE A 10 9.38 -4.12 8.36
CA ILE A 10 9.43 -2.66 8.56
C ILE A 10 10.70 -2.34 9.34
N GLN A 11 11.49 -1.38 8.85
CA GLN A 11 12.81 -1.04 9.37
C GLN A 11 12.75 -0.69 10.86
N GLU A 12 13.59 -1.31 11.69
CA GLU A 12 13.63 -1.05 13.13
C GLU A 12 13.85 0.44 13.40
N LYS A 13 14.68 1.09 12.59
CA LYS A 13 14.97 2.53 12.72
C LYS A 13 13.77 3.42 12.39
N VAL A 14 12.86 3.00 11.52
CA VAL A 14 11.59 3.70 11.30
C VAL A 14 10.65 3.46 12.48
N LEU A 15 10.59 2.21 13.00
CA LEU A 15 9.73 1.88 14.15
C LEU A 15 10.09 2.66 15.42
N ARG A 16 11.34 3.12 15.56
CA ARG A 16 11.75 4.03 16.64
C ARG A 16 10.95 5.33 16.66
N GLU A 17 10.54 5.84 15.49
CA GLU A 17 9.70 7.04 15.38
C GLU A 17 8.22 6.80 15.77
N PHE A 18 7.88 5.55 16.08
CA PHE A 18 6.57 5.08 16.56
C PHE A 18 6.70 4.36 17.93
N ALA A 19 7.80 4.56 18.64
CA ALA A 19 8.09 3.90 19.91
C ALA A 19 8.51 4.90 20.99
N ASP A 20 8.25 4.54 22.24
CA ASP A 20 8.77 5.23 23.42
C ASP A 20 9.68 4.26 24.18
N ASN A 21 10.92 4.66 24.46
CA ASN A 21 11.92 3.83 25.15
C ASN A 21 12.08 2.41 24.55
N ASN A 22 12.17 2.32 23.21
CA ASN A 22 12.23 1.07 22.44
C ASN A 22 11.00 0.14 22.61
N GLN A 23 9.89 0.66 23.16
CA GLN A 23 8.63 -0.05 23.30
C GLN A 23 7.56 0.58 22.41
N THR A 24 6.72 -0.25 21.82
CA THR A 24 5.62 0.19 20.97
C THR A 24 4.40 -0.68 21.19
N TYR A 25 3.22 -0.21 20.77
CA TYR A 25 2.01 -1.02 20.75
C TYR A 25 1.84 -1.60 19.35
N GLU A 26 1.71 -2.92 19.27
CA GLU A 26 1.52 -3.67 18.05
C GLU A 26 0.19 -4.40 18.13
N VAL A 27 -0.58 -4.39 17.03
CA VAL A 27 -1.73 -5.28 16.88
C VAL A 27 -1.36 -6.46 16.00
N PHE A 28 -1.74 -7.66 16.42
CA PHE A 28 -1.86 -8.80 15.53
C PHE A 28 -3.29 -8.86 15.00
N LEU A 29 -3.46 -8.45 13.74
CA LEU A 29 -4.76 -8.25 13.12
C LEU A 29 -5.60 -9.52 13.06
N PRO A 30 -5.08 -10.71 12.69
CA PRO A 30 -5.88 -11.94 12.63
C PRO A 30 -6.65 -12.28 13.91
N GLU A 31 -6.12 -11.91 15.08
CA GLU A 31 -6.75 -12.13 16.39
C GLU A 31 -7.34 -10.85 16.99
N ASN A 32 -7.25 -9.71 16.30
CA ASN A 32 -7.57 -8.37 16.82
C ASN A 32 -6.90 -8.08 18.19
N LYS A 33 -5.70 -8.62 18.42
CA LYS A 33 -5.01 -8.56 19.71
C LYS A 33 -3.96 -7.46 19.71
N ILE A 34 -4.16 -6.46 20.56
CA ILE A 34 -3.14 -5.43 20.83
C ILE A 34 -2.25 -5.88 21.99
N TYR A 35 -0.94 -5.68 21.85
CA TYR A 35 0.03 -5.93 22.90
C TYR A 35 1.19 -4.95 22.81
N LYS A 36 1.89 -4.77 23.92
CA LYS A 36 3.12 -4.00 23.98
C LYS A 36 4.30 -4.91 23.62
N THR A 37 5.23 -4.42 22.80
CA THR A 37 6.43 -5.17 22.38
C THR A 37 7.65 -4.28 22.24
N ASN A 38 8.83 -4.88 22.22
CA ASN A 38 10.07 -4.19 21.87
C ASN A 38 10.16 -4.00 20.35
N ILE A 39 10.70 -2.87 19.90
CA ILE A 39 10.94 -2.60 18.48
C ILE A 39 11.76 -3.70 17.79
N SER A 40 12.67 -4.37 18.51
CA SER A 40 13.50 -5.46 17.99
C SER A 40 12.72 -6.74 17.65
N ASN A 41 11.48 -6.86 18.14
CA ASN A 41 10.56 -7.97 17.88
C ASN A 41 9.31 -7.54 17.11
N SER A 42 9.18 -6.24 16.82
CA SER A 42 8.04 -5.66 16.12
C SER A 42 8.25 -5.73 14.61
N MET A 43 7.16 -6.00 13.87
CA MET A 43 7.18 -6.04 12.40
C MET A 43 8.34 -6.86 11.81
N SER A 44 8.61 -7.99 12.45
CA SER A 44 9.74 -8.87 12.15
C SER A 44 9.33 -10.34 12.23
N SER A 45 10.04 -11.18 11.49
CA SER A 45 9.96 -12.63 11.61
C SER A 45 11.30 -13.28 11.26
N LYS A 46 11.55 -14.48 11.76
CA LYS A 46 12.64 -15.33 11.28
C LYS A 46 12.29 -15.86 9.88
N TYR A 47 13.32 -16.10 9.07
CA TYR A 47 13.23 -16.71 7.74
C TYR A 47 12.44 -15.90 6.68
N THR A 48 12.10 -14.65 6.97
CA THR A 48 11.33 -13.77 6.08
C THR A 48 11.97 -13.59 4.70
N TYR A 49 13.30 -13.50 4.64
CA TYR A 49 14.09 -13.27 3.43
C TYR A 49 15.16 -14.35 3.20
N GLU A 50 14.98 -15.53 3.77
CA GLU A 50 15.92 -16.62 3.56
C GLU A 50 15.57 -17.37 2.27
N SER A 51 16.59 -17.72 1.50
CA SER A 51 16.46 -18.57 0.32
C SER A 51 17.55 -19.64 0.34
N SER A 52 17.19 -20.85 -0.09
CA SER A 52 18.12 -21.97 -0.27
C SER A 52 19.25 -21.67 -1.27
N ARG A 53 19.06 -20.66 -2.13
CA ARG A 53 19.99 -20.27 -3.20
C ARG A 53 21.06 -19.27 -2.73
N SER A 54 20.92 -18.74 -1.51
CA SER A 54 21.76 -17.65 -0.97
C SER A 54 22.41 -18.02 0.36
N GLU A 55 23.48 -17.33 0.73
CA GLU A 55 24.04 -17.45 2.08
C GLU A 55 23.04 -17.02 3.15
N THR A 56 23.10 -17.67 4.32
CA THR A 56 22.23 -17.32 5.45
C THR A 56 22.32 -15.83 5.80
N ASN A 57 21.17 -15.18 5.96
CA ASN A 57 21.04 -13.73 6.20
C ASN A 57 21.60 -12.84 5.08
N PHE A 58 21.81 -13.33 3.85
CA PHE A 58 22.36 -12.52 2.76
C PHE A 58 21.53 -11.27 2.48
N LEU A 59 20.21 -11.42 2.26
CA LEU A 59 19.31 -10.31 1.97
C LEU A 59 19.19 -9.34 3.14
N GLU A 60 19.10 -9.86 4.36
CA GLU A 60 19.06 -9.03 5.57
C GLU A 60 20.33 -8.17 5.71
N LYS A 61 21.51 -8.71 5.39
CA LYS A 61 22.76 -7.92 5.36
C LYS A 61 22.70 -6.79 4.33
N GLN A 62 22.17 -7.05 3.12
CA GLN A 62 22.05 -6.01 2.09
C GLN A 62 21.06 -4.93 2.50
N PHE A 63 19.89 -5.31 3.01
CA PHE A 63 18.90 -4.37 3.50
C PHE A 63 19.41 -3.53 4.67
N GLY A 64 20.21 -4.12 5.58
CA GLY A 64 20.83 -3.37 6.68
C GLY A 64 21.80 -2.28 6.22
N LYS A 65 22.51 -2.49 5.11
CA LYS A 65 23.35 -1.43 4.50
C LYS A 65 22.50 -0.29 3.98
N MET A 66 21.46 -0.60 3.20
CA MET A 66 20.54 0.40 2.64
C MET A 66 19.81 1.19 3.73
N GLU A 67 19.35 0.51 4.78
CA GLU A 67 18.66 1.11 5.92
C GLU A 67 19.53 2.11 6.68
N SER A 68 20.83 1.88 6.75
CA SER A 68 21.74 2.79 7.45
C SER A 68 21.90 4.14 6.74
N GLU A 69 21.96 4.14 5.41
CA GLU A 69 21.99 5.38 4.62
C GLU A 69 20.63 6.07 4.61
N TYR A 70 19.57 5.30 4.38
CA TYR A 70 18.19 5.80 4.39
C TYR A 70 17.83 6.49 5.71
N THR A 71 18.17 5.88 6.84
CA THR A 71 17.80 6.45 8.16
C THR A 71 18.44 7.81 8.38
N LYS A 72 19.70 8.01 7.97
CA LYS A 72 20.37 9.31 8.10
C LYS A 72 19.60 10.39 7.36
N LYS A 73 19.25 10.11 6.10
CA LYS A 73 18.47 11.02 5.24
C LYS A 73 17.05 11.25 5.78
N LEU A 74 16.41 10.23 6.34
CA LEU A 74 15.09 10.36 6.97
C LEU A 74 15.13 11.30 8.19
N LEU A 75 16.13 11.14 9.07
CA LEU A 75 16.30 12.00 10.24
C LEU A 75 16.63 13.45 9.84
N GLU A 76 17.43 13.64 8.79
CA GLU A 76 17.69 14.96 8.21
C GLU A 76 16.42 15.61 7.65
N LEU A 77 15.58 14.84 6.96
CA LEU A 77 14.28 15.29 6.47
C LEU A 77 13.37 15.69 7.64
N LEU A 78 13.25 14.87 8.69
CA LEU A 78 12.44 15.17 9.87
C LEU A 78 12.87 16.49 10.54
N ARG A 79 14.17 16.68 10.76
CA ARG A 79 14.71 17.94 11.31
C ARG A 79 14.40 19.14 10.41
N SER A 80 14.49 18.94 9.10
CA SER A 80 14.17 19.98 8.13
C SER A 80 12.69 20.36 8.21
N ILE A 81 11.78 19.39 8.31
CA ILE A 81 10.34 19.61 8.48
C ILE A 81 10.04 20.38 9.77
N GLU A 82 10.66 20.00 10.89
CA GLU A 82 10.50 20.70 12.18
C GLU A 82 11.00 22.14 12.13
N THR A 83 12.08 22.40 11.39
CA THR A 83 12.61 23.75 11.19
C THR A 83 11.65 24.58 10.33
N LEU A 84 11.13 24.00 9.24
CA LEU A 84 10.16 24.68 8.38
C LEU A 84 8.90 25.11 9.12
N GLU A 85 8.43 24.28 10.04
CA GLU A 85 7.25 24.60 10.84
C GLU A 85 7.47 25.84 11.71
N LYS A 86 8.66 25.97 12.31
CA LYS A 86 9.01 27.14 13.13
C LYS A 86 9.12 28.42 12.32
N ASP A 87 9.70 28.31 11.12
CA ASP A 87 9.99 29.46 10.26
C ASP A 87 8.81 29.86 9.36
N GLN A 88 7.68 29.14 9.42
CA GLN A 88 6.51 29.31 8.53
C GLN A 88 6.87 29.25 7.04
N ASN A 89 7.92 28.50 6.70
CA ASN A 89 8.44 28.39 5.35
C ASN A 89 7.59 27.46 4.48
N ILE A 90 7.68 27.63 3.16
CA ILE A 90 6.93 26.84 2.18
C ILE A 90 7.56 25.45 2.02
N LEU A 91 6.74 24.41 1.85
CA LEU A 91 7.16 23.01 1.66
C LEU A 91 8.22 22.82 0.54
N ALA A 92 8.25 23.74 -0.42
CA ALA A 92 9.16 23.74 -1.57
C ALA A 92 10.63 23.50 -1.21
N SER A 93 11.08 24.01 -0.05
CA SER A 93 12.46 23.90 0.44
C SER A 93 12.90 22.48 0.80
N VAL A 94 11.97 21.58 1.15
CA VAL A 94 12.27 20.16 1.48
C VAL A 94 11.85 19.18 0.39
N LEU A 95 11.19 19.64 -0.68
CA LEU A 95 10.74 18.76 -1.76
C LEU A 95 11.86 17.97 -2.41
N THR A 96 13.03 18.60 -2.61
CA THR A 96 14.19 17.90 -3.16
C THR A 96 14.66 16.74 -2.27
N GLN A 97 14.61 16.92 -0.94
CA GLN A 97 14.96 15.84 -0.01
C GLN A 97 13.92 14.71 -0.06
N ILE A 98 12.63 15.08 -0.08
CA ILE A 98 11.52 14.13 -0.21
C ILE A 98 11.63 13.30 -1.50
N TYR A 99 11.84 13.95 -2.65
CA TYR A 99 11.94 13.26 -3.94
C TYR A 99 13.18 12.37 -4.04
N ARG A 100 14.29 12.73 -3.40
CA ARG A 100 15.48 11.88 -3.29
C ARG A 100 15.25 10.61 -2.48
N LEU A 101 14.27 10.62 -1.56
CA LEU A 101 13.91 9.47 -0.72
C LEU A 101 12.85 8.55 -1.37
N LEU A 102 12.13 9.01 -2.40
CA LEU A 102 11.07 8.21 -3.07
C LEU A 102 11.52 6.79 -3.49
N PRO A 103 12.70 6.60 -4.11
CA PRO A 103 13.17 5.25 -4.45
C PRO A 103 13.29 4.34 -3.23
N SER A 104 13.83 4.85 -2.12
CA SER A 104 13.96 4.09 -0.87
C SER A 104 12.60 3.75 -0.27
N PHE A 105 11.65 4.70 -0.28
CA PHE A 105 10.30 4.44 0.19
C PHE A 105 9.60 3.32 -0.60
N LEU A 106 9.76 3.31 -1.93
CA LEU A 106 9.22 2.26 -2.79
C LEU A 106 9.88 0.91 -2.55
N ILE A 107 11.20 0.87 -2.33
CA ILE A 107 11.90 -0.38 -1.98
C ILE A 107 11.35 -0.97 -0.68
N TYR A 108 11.10 -0.15 0.34
CA TYR A 108 10.52 -0.62 1.60
C TYR A 108 9.06 -1.03 1.49
N TYR A 109 8.31 -0.41 0.58
CA TYR A 109 6.98 -0.88 0.21
C TYR A 109 7.02 -2.30 -0.37
N TYR A 110 7.89 -2.58 -1.36
CA TYR A 110 7.97 -3.91 -1.97
C TYR A 110 8.60 -4.97 -1.06
N ARG A 111 9.45 -4.57 -0.12
CA ARG A 111 10.00 -5.44 0.94
C ARG A 111 8.97 -5.77 2.04
N SER A 112 7.87 -5.02 2.12
CA SER A 112 6.97 -5.03 3.28
C SER A 112 6.30 -6.38 3.55
N GLY A 113 5.85 -6.57 4.80
CA GLY A 113 5.19 -7.79 5.25
C GLY A 113 3.87 -8.04 4.50
N ALA A 114 3.15 -6.97 4.14
CA ALA A 114 1.94 -7.07 3.34
C ALA A 114 2.20 -7.69 1.95
N VAL A 115 3.24 -7.24 1.25
CA VAL A 115 3.58 -7.77 -0.09
C VAL A 115 4.00 -9.23 0.01
N LEU A 116 4.79 -9.60 1.03
CA LEU A 116 5.14 -11.00 1.29
C LEU A 116 3.91 -11.86 1.58
N TYR A 117 2.94 -11.33 2.33
CA TYR A 117 1.68 -12.00 2.63
C TYR A 117 0.84 -12.19 1.36
N GLU A 118 0.78 -11.18 0.49
CA GLU A 118 0.07 -11.25 -0.79
C GLU A 118 0.68 -12.29 -1.74
N ILE A 119 2.02 -12.36 -1.84
CA ILE A 119 2.71 -13.37 -2.66
C ILE A 119 2.49 -14.77 -2.10
N GLY A 120 2.60 -14.93 -0.77
CA GLY A 120 2.44 -16.23 -0.11
C GLY A 120 1.03 -16.81 -0.20
N ASN A 121 0.01 -15.98 -0.45
CA ASN A 121 -1.38 -16.41 -0.62
C ASN A 121 -1.78 -16.57 -2.11
N HIS A 122 -0.85 -16.50 -3.05
CA HIS A 122 -1.13 -16.82 -4.46
C HIS A 122 -1.46 -18.32 -4.58
N GLY A 123 -2.55 -18.67 -5.28
CA GLY A 123 -3.22 -19.98 -5.24
C GLY A 123 -2.50 -21.19 -5.83
N GLY A 124 -1.20 -21.33 -5.60
CA GLY A 124 -0.42 -22.55 -5.79
C GLY A 124 0.61 -22.67 -4.65
N ASN A 125 1.12 -23.87 -4.38
CA ASN A 125 2.26 -24.06 -3.48
C ASN A 125 3.50 -23.38 -4.08
N ILE A 126 3.58 -22.04 -4.00
CA ILE A 126 4.78 -21.30 -4.34
C ILE A 126 5.83 -21.70 -3.31
N ASN A 127 6.95 -22.25 -3.77
CA ASN A 127 8.10 -22.49 -2.92
C ASN A 127 8.59 -21.15 -2.34
N GLU A 128 9.01 -21.11 -1.08
CA GLU A 128 9.53 -19.90 -0.43
C GLU A 128 10.64 -19.22 -1.25
N ASP A 129 11.49 -19.98 -1.95
CA ASP A 129 12.51 -19.43 -2.86
C ASP A 129 11.92 -18.58 -3.99
N ASP A 130 10.82 -19.03 -4.62
CA ASP A 130 10.18 -18.32 -5.72
C ASP A 130 9.45 -17.06 -5.23
N LYS A 131 8.99 -17.05 -3.98
CA LYS A 131 8.44 -15.87 -3.32
C LYS A 131 9.53 -14.82 -3.12
N ILE A 132 10.72 -15.22 -2.65
CA ILE A 132 11.86 -14.31 -2.51
C ILE A 132 12.27 -13.75 -3.88
N ASP A 133 12.40 -14.59 -4.91
CA ASP A 133 12.76 -14.13 -6.26
C ASP A 133 11.80 -13.06 -6.80
N LYS A 134 10.49 -13.23 -6.58
CA LYS A 134 9.46 -12.27 -7.02
C LYS A 134 9.57 -10.93 -6.30
N VAL A 135 9.79 -10.94 -4.99
CA VAL A 135 10.05 -9.70 -4.22
C VAL A 135 11.29 -9.00 -4.75
N MET A 136 12.35 -9.77 -4.98
CA MET A 136 13.63 -9.26 -5.44
C MET A 136 13.55 -8.68 -6.86
N ALA A 137 12.78 -9.30 -7.76
CA ALA A 137 12.57 -8.78 -9.12
C ALA A 137 11.98 -7.35 -9.11
N ASN A 138 11.08 -7.05 -8.18
CA ASN A 138 10.50 -5.73 -8.03
C ASN A 138 11.46 -4.72 -7.37
N ILE A 139 12.22 -5.15 -6.35
CA ILE A 139 13.15 -4.28 -5.63
C ILE A 139 14.38 -3.91 -6.48
N PHE A 140 14.93 -4.85 -7.23
CA PHE A 140 16.21 -4.69 -7.94
C PHE A 140 16.06 -4.17 -9.38
N ASP A 141 14.84 -4.02 -9.89
CA ASP A 141 14.56 -3.27 -11.12
C ASP A 141 14.65 -1.76 -10.84
N SER A 142 15.88 -1.24 -10.78
CA SER A 142 16.15 0.18 -10.52
C SER A 142 15.48 1.12 -11.54
N ASN A 143 15.30 0.69 -12.78
CA ASN A 143 14.60 1.46 -13.80
C ASN A 143 13.12 1.58 -13.46
N TYR A 144 12.48 0.48 -13.08
CA TYR A 144 11.10 0.48 -12.63
C TYR A 144 10.90 1.35 -11.38
N ILE A 145 11.72 1.18 -10.33
CA ILE A 145 11.63 1.99 -9.11
C ILE A 145 11.80 3.48 -9.40
N ASN A 146 12.77 3.85 -10.23
CA ASN A 146 13.01 5.24 -10.61
C ASN A 146 11.85 5.81 -11.45
N ASN A 147 11.30 5.02 -12.38
CA ASN A 147 10.16 5.45 -13.20
C ASN A 147 8.89 5.61 -12.35
N LEU A 148 8.64 4.71 -11.39
CA LEU A 148 7.53 4.83 -10.46
C LEU A 148 7.72 6.04 -9.51
N SER A 149 8.95 6.31 -9.07
CA SER A 149 9.29 7.52 -8.30
C SER A 149 8.98 8.79 -9.10
N LYS A 150 9.37 8.85 -10.37
CA LYS A 150 9.03 9.95 -11.29
C LYS A 150 7.52 10.07 -11.49
N THR A 151 6.81 8.95 -11.54
CA THR A 151 5.35 8.93 -11.65
C THR A 151 4.72 9.65 -10.46
N ILE A 152 5.15 9.32 -9.24
CA ILE A 152 4.71 10.00 -8.02
C ILE A 152 5.08 11.49 -8.08
N GLN A 153 6.36 11.80 -8.32
CA GLN A 153 6.89 13.17 -8.31
C GLN A 153 6.16 14.11 -9.29
N TYR A 154 5.84 13.65 -10.51
CA TYR A 154 5.33 14.53 -11.57
C TYR A 154 3.81 14.52 -11.73
N ASN A 155 3.11 13.57 -11.09
CA ASN A 155 1.66 13.41 -11.29
C ASN A 155 0.85 13.46 -9.99
N TYR A 156 1.51 13.48 -8.84
CA TYR A 156 0.87 13.59 -7.54
C TYR A 156 1.28 14.88 -6.86
N GLU A 157 0.29 15.62 -6.38
CA GLU A 157 0.47 16.75 -5.49
C GLU A 157 0.98 16.26 -4.14
N VAL A 158 1.90 17.01 -3.54
CA VAL A 158 2.59 16.63 -2.30
C VAL A 158 2.17 17.53 -1.14
N SER A 159 1.96 16.93 0.02
CA SER A 159 1.68 17.62 1.29
C SER A 159 2.33 16.85 2.44
N ILE A 160 2.42 17.48 3.60
CA ILE A 160 2.74 16.80 4.86
C ILE A 160 1.53 16.92 5.76
N ILE A 161 1.14 15.84 6.42
CA ILE A 161 0.12 15.87 7.48
C ILE A 161 0.80 15.69 8.83
N LYS A 162 0.34 16.46 9.82
CA LYS A 162 0.88 16.49 11.17
C LYS A 162 -0.18 16.11 12.20
N SER A 163 0.21 15.27 13.15
CA SER A 163 -0.55 14.90 14.33
C SER A 163 0.11 15.48 15.57
N SER A 164 -0.45 16.55 16.16
CA SER A 164 0.14 17.20 17.34
C SER A 164 0.27 16.29 18.56
N ASN A 165 -0.55 15.24 18.62
CA ASN A 165 -0.57 14.26 19.71
C ASN A 165 0.15 12.94 19.37
N GLN A 166 0.97 12.88 18.31
CA GLN A 166 1.68 11.66 17.87
C GLN A 166 0.69 10.49 17.62
N GLY A 167 -0.37 10.78 16.89
CA GLY A 167 -1.56 9.97 16.71
C GLY A 167 -1.49 8.96 15.58
N PHE A 168 -0.49 9.03 14.69
CA PHE A 168 -0.42 8.16 13.53
C PHE A 168 0.01 6.73 13.87
N ILE A 169 -0.54 5.77 13.13
CA ILE A 169 -0.17 4.35 13.16
C ILE A 169 0.59 3.99 11.89
N ILE A 170 1.45 2.97 11.91
CA ILE A 170 2.13 2.43 10.72
C ILE A 170 1.64 1.01 10.40
N SER A 171 1.42 0.72 9.12
CA SER A 171 1.00 -0.59 8.62
C SER A 171 2.20 -1.48 8.28
N ASP A 172 1.97 -2.80 8.23
CA ASP A 172 2.96 -3.77 7.74
C ASP A 172 3.19 -3.72 6.22
N GLN A 173 2.51 -2.79 5.52
CA GLN A 173 2.74 -2.44 4.12
C GLN A 173 3.76 -1.31 3.94
N PHE A 174 4.18 -0.65 5.03
CA PHE A 174 4.98 0.57 5.04
C PHE A 174 4.28 1.77 4.38
N LEU A 175 4.10 1.76 3.06
CA LEU A 175 3.31 2.75 2.33
C LEU A 175 1.84 2.35 2.30
N SER A 176 0.95 3.27 2.67
CA SER A 176 -0.49 3.04 2.55
C SER A 176 -1.04 3.74 1.31
N THR A 177 -1.87 3.05 0.55
CA THR A 177 -2.54 3.57 -0.65
C THR A 177 -4.05 3.45 -0.51
N ALA A 178 -4.78 4.43 -1.04
CA ALA A 178 -6.23 4.36 -1.12
C ALA A 178 -6.77 5.05 -2.37
N SER A 179 -7.93 4.60 -2.82
CA SER A 179 -8.65 5.27 -3.90
C SER A 179 -9.49 6.44 -3.37
N LEU A 180 -9.41 7.58 -4.03
CA LEU A 180 -10.24 8.77 -3.77
C LEU A 180 -11.55 8.76 -4.58
N ASN A 181 -11.71 7.80 -5.49
CA ASN A 181 -12.89 7.63 -6.32
C ASN A 181 -13.04 6.17 -6.79
N PHE A 182 -14.26 5.71 -6.98
CA PHE A 182 -14.50 4.41 -7.60
C PHE A 182 -14.18 4.45 -9.10
N LYS A 183 -13.36 3.50 -9.57
CA LYS A 183 -12.97 3.37 -10.98
C LYS A 183 -13.75 2.26 -11.65
N SER A 184 -13.41 1.00 -11.38
CA SER A 184 -14.07 -0.20 -11.90
C SER A 184 -13.56 -1.45 -11.15
N ARG A 185 -13.93 -2.64 -11.64
CA ARG A 185 -13.25 -3.91 -11.32
C ARG A 185 -12.14 -4.16 -12.33
N PHE A 186 -10.95 -4.50 -11.85
CA PHE A 186 -9.80 -4.83 -12.68
C PHE A 186 -9.54 -6.34 -12.62
N ILE A 187 -8.99 -6.90 -13.71
CA ILE A 187 -8.53 -8.30 -13.72
C ILE A 187 -7.19 -8.40 -12.97
N ASN A 188 -6.31 -7.46 -13.24
CA ASN A 188 -4.92 -7.44 -12.80
C ASN A 188 -4.59 -6.10 -12.14
N GLY A 189 -5.38 -5.72 -11.13
CA GLY A 189 -5.15 -4.45 -10.45
C GLY A 189 -6.19 -4.11 -9.40
N THR A 190 -5.99 -2.97 -8.75
CA THR A 190 -6.92 -2.42 -7.75
C THR A 190 -7.15 -0.94 -7.98
N ASN A 191 -8.18 -0.38 -7.36
CA ASN A 191 -8.51 1.03 -7.52
C ASN A 191 -7.44 1.97 -6.93
N ARG A 192 -6.51 1.44 -6.14
CA ARG A 192 -5.49 2.15 -5.35
C ARG A 192 -4.05 1.95 -5.85
N MET A 193 -3.87 1.60 -7.14
CA MET A 193 -2.54 1.44 -7.72
C MET A 193 -1.79 2.77 -7.87
N ILE A 194 -0.50 2.77 -7.56
CA ILE A 194 0.37 3.93 -7.83
C ILE A 194 0.46 4.12 -9.36
N GLY A 195 0.29 5.35 -9.83
CA GLY A 195 0.18 5.68 -11.26
C GLY A 195 -1.27 5.81 -11.75
N PHE A 196 -2.26 5.49 -10.94
CA PHE A 196 -3.66 5.78 -11.25
C PHE A 196 -4.11 7.17 -10.73
N ARG A 197 -5.08 7.76 -11.44
CA ARG A 197 -5.84 8.95 -11.04
C ARG A 197 -6.66 8.66 -9.79
N ASP A 198 -7.07 9.69 -9.06
CA ASP A 198 -7.89 9.53 -7.86
C ASP A 198 -7.28 8.53 -6.86
N VAL A 199 -6.00 8.70 -6.54
CA VAL A 199 -5.25 7.87 -5.59
C VAL A 199 -4.50 8.77 -4.62
N ILE A 200 -4.50 8.37 -3.35
CA ILE A 200 -3.70 8.95 -2.28
C ILE A 200 -2.67 7.91 -1.81
N VAL A 201 -1.42 8.34 -1.66
CA VAL A 201 -0.29 7.57 -1.14
C VAL A 201 0.19 8.24 0.14
N LEU A 202 0.25 7.48 1.22
CA LEU A 202 0.61 7.90 2.56
C LEU A 202 1.93 7.22 2.94
N ILE A 203 2.96 8.03 3.19
CA ILE A 203 4.30 7.55 3.55
C ILE A 203 4.58 7.90 5.01
N PRO A 204 4.83 6.91 5.89
CA PRO A 204 5.20 7.16 7.28
C PRO A 204 6.56 7.86 7.35
N LEU A 205 6.64 8.97 8.09
CA LEU A 205 7.92 9.52 8.55
C LEU A 205 8.09 9.29 10.06
N SER A 206 7.04 9.54 10.83
CA SER A 206 6.99 9.30 12.28
C SER A 206 5.55 9.19 12.78
N SER A 207 5.37 8.91 14.07
CA SER A 207 4.06 9.02 14.73
C SER A 207 3.44 10.43 14.66
N THR A 208 4.25 11.45 14.35
CA THR A 208 3.84 12.85 14.16
C THR A 208 3.56 13.20 12.71
N TYR A 209 4.36 12.70 11.76
CA TYR A 209 4.36 13.17 10.37
C TYR A 209 4.16 12.06 9.35
N TYR A 210 3.32 12.34 8.36
CA TYR A 210 3.19 11.55 7.14
C TYR A 210 3.36 12.44 5.91
N LEU A 211 4.07 11.94 4.90
CA LEU A 211 3.98 12.52 3.57
C LEU A 211 2.71 12.04 2.89
N VAL A 212 2.09 12.93 2.14
CA VAL A 212 0.90 12.64 1.34
C VAL A 212 1.21 13.00 -0.11
N PHE A 213 1.09 12.01 -0.99
CA PHE A 213 1.06 12.21 -2.43
C PHE A 213 -0.34 11.92 -2.94
N LEU A 214 -0.97 12.86 -3.63
CA LEU A 214 -2.36 12.73 -4.07
C LEU A 214 -2.57 13.12 -5.53
N ASN A 215 -3.41 12.38 -6.22
CA ASN A 215 -3.98 12.77 -7.50
C ASN A 215 -5.50 12.63 -7.39
N GLY A 216 -6.27 13.62 -7.84
CA GLY A 216 -7.74 13.63 -7.74
C GLY A 216 -8.25 14.56 -6.66
N LYS A 217 -9.43 14.27 -6.07
CA LYS A 217 -10.07 15.16 -5.09
C LYS A 217 -9.59 14.86 -3.65
N PRO A 218 -8.72 15.72 -3.06
CA PRO A 218 -8.21 15.47 -1.71
C PRO A 218 -9.29 15.61 -0.63
N PRO A 219 -9.08 15.00 0.55
CA PRO A 219 -9.82 15.36 1.76
C PRO A 219 -9.66 16.85 2.05
N LYS A 220 -10.71 17.51 2.55
CA LYS A 220 -10.75 18.99 2.70
C LYS A 220 -9.61 19.56 3.54
N TYR A 221 -9.09 18.77 4.48
CA TYR A 221 -8.04 19.15 5.42
C TYR A 221 -6.62 18.95 4.88
N ILE A 222 -6.46 18.36 3.69
CA ILE A 222 -5.15 18.19 3.04
C ILE A 222 -5.03 19.23 1.94
N GLN A 223 -4.11 20.18 2.13
CA GLN A 223 -3.80 21.24 1.19
C GLN A 223 -2.44 21.01 0.56
N SER A 224 -2.43 20.93 -0.78
CA SER A 224 -1.21 20.77 -1.58
C SER A 224 -0.16 21.83 -1.26
N GLY A 225 1.10 21.40 -1.17
CA GLY A 225 2.24 22.28 -0.92
C GLY A 225 2.38 22.77 0.53
N LYS A 226 1.63 22.19 1.48
CA LYS A 226 1.62 22.64 2.89
C LYS A 226 1.85 21.51 3.90
N ILE A 227 2.22 21.92 5.12
CA ILE A 227 2.11 21.09 6.32
C ILE A 227 0.70 21.32 6.91
N CYS A 228 -0.11 20.28 6.95
CA CYS A 228 -1.50 20.32 7.38
C CYS A 228 -1.64 19.71 8.77
N ASN A 229 -1.97 20.54 9.75
CA ASN A 229 -2.23 20.10 11.12
C ASN A 229 -3.61 19.45 11.20
N LEU A 230 -3.65 18.17 11.55
CA LEU A 230 -4.89 17.40 11.58
C LEU A 230 -5.54 17.43 12.97
N LEU A 231 -6.87 17.51 12.97
CA LEU A 231 -7.71 17.27 14.13
C LEU A 231 -7.84 15.77 14.42
N GLU A 232 -8.31 15.40 15.61
CA GLU A 232 -8.41 13.98 16.01
C GLU A 232 -9.27 13.13 15.06
N ASP A 233 -10.39 13.66 14.59
CA ASP A 233 -11.28 12.95 13.66
C ASP A 233 -10.64 12.77 12.26
N GLU A 234 -9.77 13.70 11.86
CA GLU A 234 -9.03 13.65 10.60
C GLU A 234 -7.88 12.64 10.69
N ILE A 235 -7.19 12.60 11.83
CA ILE A 235 -6.20 11.57 12.15
C ILE A 235 -6.87 10.18 12.15
N SER A 236 -8.07 10.06 12.74
CA SER A 236 -8.82 8.81 12.74
C SER A 236 -9.19 8.36 11.32
N GLN A 237 -9.57 9.28 10.43
CA GLN A 237 -9.85 8.95 9.02
C GLN A 237 -8.60 8.44 8.29
N VAL A 238 -7.45 9.09 8.49
CA VAL A 238 -6.17 8.64 7.91
C VAL A 238 -5.77 7.27 8.49
N ASN A 239 -5.84 7.08 9.81
CA ASN A 239 -5.51 5.82 10.45
C ASN A 239 -6.43 4.67 10.02
N ASN A 240 -7.71 4.94 9.77
CA ASN A 240 -8.63 3.94 9.19
C ASN A 240 -8.16 3.46 7.81
N VAL A 241 -7.61 4.36 7.00
CA VAL A 241 -7.00 3.99 5.72
C VAL A 241 -5.73 3.17 5.94
N ILE A 242 -4.85 3.62 6.84
CA ILE A 242 -3.57 2.94 7.11
C ILE A 242 -3.79 1.52 7.64
N ILE A 243 -4.66 1.32 8.63
CA ILE A 243 -4.90 -0.02 9.19
C ILE A 243 -5.51 -0.97 8.15
N ASN A 244 -6.33 -0.45 7.23
CA ASN A 244 -6.90 -1.26 6.17
C ASN A 244 -5.91 -1.58 5.05
N ASN A 245 -4.73 -0.97 5.04
CA ASN A 245 -3.61 -1.38 4.19
C ASN A 245 -2.81 -2.56 4.79
N SER A 246 -3.00 -2.87 6.08
CA SER A 246 -2.33 -3.99 6.74
C SER A 246 -3.00 -5.34 6.51
N TYR A 247 -2.22 -6.42 6.60
CA TYR A 247 -2.73 -7.80 6.64
C TYR A 247 -2.51 -8.51 7.96
N VAL A 248 -1.32 -8.37 8.53
CA VAL A 248 -0.86 -9.12 9.70
C VAL A 248 -0.74 -8.20 10.90
N LYS A 249 -0.10 -7.04 10.73
CA LYS A 249 0.25 -6.16 11.85
C LYS A 249 0.07 -4.68 11.54
N ALA A 250 -0.13 -3.89 12.60
CA ALA A 250 0.02 -2.44 12.62
C ALA A 250 0.63 -2.01 13.95
N VAL A 251 1.37 -0.90 13.95
CA VAL A 251 2.13 -0.41 15.10
C VAL A 251 1.79 1.05 15.39
N CYS A 252 1.82 1.45 16.66
CA CYS A 252 1.65 2.84 17.06
C CYS A 252 2.35 3.16 18.38
N LEU A 253 2.60 4.45 18.59
CA LEU A 253 3.16 4.96 19.85
C LEU A 253 2.17 4.85 21.02
N LYS A 254 0.87 5.10 20.76
CA LYS A 254 -0.17 5.18 21.79
C LYS A 254 -1.30 4.21 21.47
N GLU A 255 -1.50 3.22 22.34
CA GLU A 255 -2.46 2.11 22.21
C GLU A 255 -3.85 2.55 21.73
N ILE A 256 -4.36 3.67 22.26
CA ILE A 256 -5.68 4.20 21.93
C ILE A 256 -5.90 4.39 20.42
N ASN A 257 -4.84 4.68 19.66
CA ASN A 257 -4.92 4.86 18.20
C ASN A 257 -5.21 3.54 17.48
N LEU A 258 -4.64 2.42 17.95
CA LEU A 258 -4.98 1.09 17.43
C LEU A 258 -6.39 0.68 17.86
N VAL A 259 -6.78 0.92 19.12
CA VAL A 259 -8.13 0.63 19.61
C VAL A 259 -9.20 1.34 18.77
N LYS A 260 -9.00 2.63 18.47
CA LYS A 260 -9.91 3.40 17.61
C LYS A 260 -9.94 2.85 16.17
N SER A 261 -8.77 2.58 15.59
CA SER A 261 -8.64 2.16 14.19
C SER A 261 -9.20 0.75 13.94
N LEU A 262 -9.07 -0.16 14.91
CA LEU A 262 -9.57 -1.54 14.78
C LEU A 262 -11.08 -1.63 14.63
N LYS A 263 -11.84 -0.66 15.17
CA LYS A 263 -13.30 -0.60 14.99
C LYS A 263 -13.71 -0.50 13.52
N ASN A 264 -12.82 0.01 12.67
CA ASN A 264 -13.04 0.19 11.23
C ASN A 264 -12.17 -0.74 10.37
N PHE A 265 -11.46 -1.70 10.99
CA PHE A 265 -10.65 -2.66 10.25
C PHE A 265 -11.56 -3.69 9.59
N THR A 266 -11.41 -3.85 8.27
CA THR A 266 -12.11 -4.89 7.52
C THR A 266 -11.18 -6.08 7.31
N HIS A 267 -11.52 -7.23 7.90
CA HIS A 267 -10.82 -8.48 7.67
C HIS A 267 -11.07 -8.99 6.26
N THR A 268 -10.07 -8.89 5.38
CA THR A 268 -10.11 -9.45 4.02
C THR A 268 -8.77 -10.06 3.69
N ARG A 269 -8.79 -11.32 3.23
CA ARG A 269 -7.60 -11.96 2.66
C ARG A 269 -7.28 -11.36 1.29
N PRO A 270 -6.02 -11.44 0.81
CA PRO A 270 -5.70 -11.15 -0.58
C PRO A 270 -6.67 -11.90 -1.50
N SER A 271 -7.16 -11.20 -2.52
CA SER A 271 -8.07 -11.81 -3.51
C SER A 271 -7.28 -12.19 -4.75
N MET A 272 -7.82 -13.06 -5.57
CA MET A 272 -7.17 -13.49 -6.82
C MET A 272 -8.19 -13.45 -7.95
N THR A 273 -7.76 -12.95 -9.10
CA THR A 273 -8.53 -13.10 -10.33
C THR A 273 -8.00 -14.28 -11.12
N PHE A 274 -8.92 -15.10 -11.61
CA PHE A 274 -8.64 -16.16 -12.57
C PHE A 274 -9.34 -15.83 -13.88
N ALA A 275 -8.59 -15.77 -14.97
CA ALA A 275 -9.11 -15.60 -16.32
C ALA A 275 -8.78 -16.84 -17.15
N LYS A 276 -9.81 -17.38 -17.83
CA LYS A 276 -9.66 -18.42 -18.85
C LYS A 276 -9.98 -17.78 -20.20
N PHE A 277 -9.05 -17.91 -21.14
CA PHE A 277 -9.21 -17.41 -22.49
C PHE A 277 -9.71 -18.52 -23.41
N ASP A 278 -10.38 -18.13 -24.50
CA ASP A 278 -10.89 -19.08 -25.50
C ASP A 278 -9.77 -19.87 -26.18
N SER A 279 -8.53 -19.33 -26.18
CA SER A 279 -7.32 -20.03 -26.62
C SER A 279 -6.91 -21.21 -25.72
N GLY A 280 -7.60 -21.42 -24.58
CA GLY A 280 -7.21 -22.38 -23.56
C GLY A 280 -6.11 -21.87 -22.61
N ASN A 281 -5.62 -20.65 -22.80
CA ASN A 281 -4.69 -20.01 -21.88
C ASN A 281 -5.38 -19.62 -20.56
N HIS A 282 -4.59 -19.56 -19.50
CA HIS A 282 -5.04 -19.09 -18.20
C HIS A 282 -4.16 -17.94 -17.72
N SER A 283 -4.79 -16.99 -17.02
CA SER A 283 -4.10 -15.96 -16.27
C SER A 283 -4.58 -15.95 -14.82
N MET A 284 -3.62 -15.76 -13.92
CA MET A 284 -3.86 -15.65 -12.49
C MET A 284 -3.10 -14.45 -11.95
N THR A 285 -3.83 -13.56 -11.27
CA THR A 285 -3.24 -12.36 -10.66
C THR A 285 -3.71 -12.24 -9.21
N ALA A 286 -2.77 -12.14 -8.28
CA ALA A 286 -3.09 -11.75 -6.92
C ALA A 286 -3.39 -10.25 -6.86
N LEU A 287 -4.46 -9.90 -6.18
CA LEU A 287 -4.92 -8.54 -6.01
C LEU A 287 -4.69 -8.08 -4.57
N LYS A 288 -4.20 -6.85 -4.45
CA LYS A 288 -4.19 -6.13 -3.18
C LYS A 288 -5.61 -6.02 -2.63
N LYS A 289 -5.72 -5.91 -1.32
CA LYS A 289 -6.96 -5.52 -0.65
C LYS A 289 -7.41 -4.15 -1.17
N GLU A 290 -8.67 -4.04 -1.58
CA GLU A 290 -9.23 -2.74 -1.96
C GLU A 290 -9.36 -1.83 -0.73
N VAL A 291 -8.91 -0.58 -0.86
CA VAL A 291 -9.02 0.43 0.19
C VAL A 291 -9.44 1.75 -0.45
N PHE A 292 -10.55 2.29 0.06
CA PHE A 292 -11.12 3.55 -0.36
C PHE A 292 -11.02 4.55 0.78
N PHE A 293 -10.73 5.81 0.44
CA PHE A 293 -10.70 6.88 1.42
C PHE A 293 -12.12 7.27 1.86
N TYR A 294 -13.06 7.29 0.91
CA TYR A 294 -14.45 7.69 1.15
C TYR A 294 -15.39 6.48 1.12
N GLU A 295 -16.26 6.38 2.13
CA GLU A 295 -17.24 5.30 2.24
C GLU A 295 -18.15 5.21 1.02
N ARG A 296 -18.58 6.35 0.46
CA ARG A 296 -19.40 6.38 -0.76
C ARG A 296 -18.78 5.65 -1.96
N ASP A 297 -17.45 5.62 -2.03
CA ASP A 297 -16.72 5.02 -3.14
C ASP A 297 -16.51 3.52 -2.89
N LYS A 298 -16.31 3.13 -1.62
CA LYS A 298 -16.41 1.74 -1.17
C LYS A 298 -17.79 1.15 -1.47
N SER A 299 -18.88 1.85 -1.13
CA SER A 299 -20.23 1.34 -1.40
C SER A 299 -20.50 1.11 -2.90
N LYS A 300 -19.94 1.94 -3.79
CA LYS A 300 -20.04 1.71 -5.25
C LYS A 300 -19.24 0.50 -5.70
N HIS A 301 -18.03 0.33 -5.15
CA HIS A 301 -17.21 -0.85 -5.40
C HIS A 301 -17.95 -2.12 -4.97
N ASP A 302 -18.52 -2.14 -3.77
CA ASP A 302 -19.25 -3.29 -3.24
C ASP A 302 -20.51 -3.58 -4.07
N PHE A 303 -21.22 -2.54 -4.54
CA PHE A 303 -22.36 -2.66 -5.45
C PHE A 303 -22.00 -3.36 -6.78
N LEU A 304 -20.78 -3.14 -7.28
CA LEU A 304 -20.26 -3.86 -8.44
C LEU A 304 -19.77 -5.26 -8.06
N GLN A 305 -18.92 -5.36 -7.03
CA GLN A 305 -18.19 -6.58 -6.65
C GLN A 305 -19.14 -7.71 -6.26
N PHE A 306 -20.19 -7.41 -5.50
CA PHE A 306 -21.20 -8.38 -5.08
C PHE A 306 -22.31 -8.58 -6.12
N LYS A 307 -22.13 -8.08 -7.34
CA LYS A 307 -23.10 -8.22 -8.45
C LYS A 307 -24.50 -7.65 -8.16
N ILE A 308 -24.64 -6.82 -7.12
CA ILE A 308 -25.91 -6.20 -6.72
C ILE A 308 -26.53 -5.43 -7.88
N HIS A 309 -25.71 -4.77 -8.71
CA HIS A 309 -26.18 -4.06 -9.91
C HIS A 309 -27.02 -4.93 -10.88
N HIS A 310 -26.86 -6.25 -10.92
CA HIS A 310 -27.69 -7.13 -11.74
C HIS A 310 -29.17 -7.12 -11.30
N ASP A 311 -29.43 -7.11 -10.00
CA ASP A 311 -30.79 -7.12 -9.45
C ASP A 311 -31.52 -5.80 -9.78
N PHE A 312 -30.77 -4.71 -9.86
CA PHE A 312 -31.28 -3.38 -10.21
C PHE A 312 -31.44 -3.16 -11.72
N SER A 313 -30.96 -4.07 -12.57
CA SER A 313 -30.95 -3.88 -14.03
C SER A 313 -32.34 -3.80 -14.67
N LYS A 314 -33.34 -4.38 -14.02
CA LYS A 314 -34.74 -4.43 -14.49
C LYS A 314 -35.64 -3.34 -13.90
N LEU A 315 -35.15 -2.59 -12.91
CA LEU A 315 -35.94 -1.58 -12.22
C LEU A 315 -36.11 -0.30 -13.05
N GLN A 316 -37.34 0.20 -13.08
CA GLN A 316 -37.72 1.49 -13.61
C GLN A 316 -37.63 2.59 -12.54
N PHE A 317 -37.69 3.85 -12.97
CA PHE A 317 -37.47 4.99 -12.08
C PHE A 317 -38.42 5.04 -10.87
N ARG A 318 -39.67 4.63 -11.06
CA ARG A 318 -40.74 4.65 -10.05
C ARG A 318 -40.94 3.30 -9.34
N ASP A 319 -40.11 2.31 -9.62
CA ASP A 319 -40.17 1.05 -8.88
C ASP A 319 -39.60 1.24 -7.48
N GLU A 320 -40.06 0.43 -6.53
CA GLU A 320 -39.49 0.42 -5.19
C GLU A 320 -38.02 -0.02 -5.24
N CYS A 321 -37.18 0.66 -4.46
CA CYS A 321 -35.75 0.38 -4.44
C CYS A 321 -35.44 -0.86 -3.61
N LEU A 322 -34.75 -1.83 -4.22
CA LEU A 322 -34.39 -3.12 -3.59
C LEU A 322 -33.40 -3.02 -2.41
N CYS A 323 -32.94 -1.83 -2.05
CA CYS A 323 -32.06 -1.64 -0.89
C CYS A 323 -32.81 -1.59 0.45
N GLY A 324 -34.14 -1.72 0.44
CA GLY A 324 -34.96 -1.69 1.66
C GLY A 324 -35.17 -0.29 2.25
N SER A 325 -34.90 0.78 1.49
CA SER A 325 -35.07 2.16 1.97
C SER A 325 -36.51 2.67 1.93
N GLY A 326 -37.45 1.93 1.33
CA GLY A 326 -38.82 2.37 1.06
C GLY A 326 -38.93 3.52 0.05
N LYS A 327 -37.83 3.92 -0.60
CA LYS A 327 -37.80 4.97 -1.62
C LYS A 327 -37.92 4.40 -3.03
N PHE A 328 -38.37 5.20 -3.98
CA PHE A 328 -38.27 4.87 -5.40
C PHE A 328 -36.81 4.74 -5.86
N PHE A 329 -36.52 3.74 -6.70
CA PHE A 329 -35.19 3.47 -7.24
C PHE A 329 -34.53 4.72 -7.83
N GLY A 330 -35.31 5.52 -8.55
CA GLY A 330 -34.92 6.78 -9.15
C GLY A 330 -34.24 7.78 -8.22
N ASN A 331 -34.72 7.86 -6.98
CA ASN A 331 -34.26 8.78 -5.94
C ASN A 331 -33.39 8.10 -4.87
N CYS A 332 -33.02 6.84 -5.10
CA CYS A 332 -32.20 6.05 -4.20
C CYS A 332 -30.97 5.48 -4.92
N CYS A 333 -30.96 4.19 -5.25
CA CYS A 333 -29.76 3.52 -5.77
C CYS A 333 -29.48 3.77 -7.26
N ARG A 334 -30.35 4.48 -7.99
CA ARG A 334 -30.13 4.75 -9.43
C ARG A 334 -28.81 5.46 -9.71
N TYR A 335 -28.37 6.35 -8.82
CA TYR A 335 -27.07 7.01 -8.96
C TYR A 335 -25.90 6.02 -8.90
N HIS A 336 -25.93 5.08 -7.95
CA HIS A 336 -24.91 4.03 -7.82
C HIS A 336 -24.93 3.12 -9.05
N TYR A 337 -26.11 2.63 -9.44
CA TYR A 337 -26.28 1.79 -10.63
C TYR A 337 -25.73 2.45 -11.90
N ARG A 338 -26.11 3.71 -12.18
CA ARG A 338 -25.62 4.43 -13.38
C ARG A 338 -24.10 4.62 -13.35
N THR A 339 -23.52 4.88 -12.18
CA THR A 339 -22.08 5.04 -12.02
C THR A 339 -21.34 3.73 -12.34
N VAL A 340 -21.81 2.61 -11.79
CA VAL A 340 -21.25 1.27 -12.03
C VAL A 340 -21.41 0.84 -13.50
N MET A 341 -22.58 1.05 -14.10
CA MET A 341 -22.78 0.70 -15.52
C MET A 341 -21.90 1.53 -16.45
N LYS A 342 -21.57 2.77 -16.08
CA LYS A 342 -20.62 3.60 -16.82
C LYS A 342 -19.18 3.12 -16.67
N SER A 343 -18.77 2.65 -15.48
CA SER A 343 -17.40 2.16 -15.28
C SER A 343 -17.10 0.90 -16.07
N LEU A 344 -18.08 0.01 -16.23
CA LEU A 344 -17.94 -1.24 -16.98
C LEU A 344 -17.67 -1.03 -18.48
N LYS A 345 -17.96 0.16 -19.02
CA LYS A 345 -17.76 0.51 -20.43
C LYS A 345 -16.44 1.23 -20.71
N LYS A 346 -15.66 1.54 -19.67
CA LYS A 346 -14.43 2.32 -19.80
C LYS A 346 -13.24 1.41 -19.99
N ASP A 347 -12.34 1.82 -20.87
CA ASP A 347 -11.01 1.25 -20.97
C ASP A 347 -10.24 1.50 -19.65
N PRO A 348 -9.66 0.47 -19.01
CA PRO A 348 -8.83 0.64 -17.82
C PRO A 348 -7.71 1.68 -17.94
N GLU A 349 -7.15 1.90 -19.14
CA GLU A 349 -6.06 2.86 -19.36
C GLU A 349 -6.46 4.31 -19.05
N ILE A 350 -7.76 4.63 -19.12
CA ILE A 350 -8.29 5.96 -18.78
C ILE A 350 -7.98 6.35 -17.33
N TYR A 351 -7.72 5.37 -16.47
CA TYR A 351 -7.43 5.60 -15.07
C TYR A 351 -5.96 5.92 -14.82
N ASN A 352 -5.08 5.84 -15.81
CA ASN A 352 -3.67 6.24 -15.66
C ASN A 352 -3.54 7.76 -15.58
N VAL A 353 -2.62 8.27 -14.75
CA VAL A 353 -2.37 9.71 -14.64
C VAL A 353 -1.85 10.30 -15.95
N LYS A 354 -0.83 9.67 -16.58
CA LYS A 354 -0.29 9.96 -17.92
C LYS A 354 0.38 8.71 -18.50
N TYR A 355 0.26 8.49 -19.82
CA TYR A 355 0.75 7.29 -20.52
C TYR A 355 2.29 7.15 -20.52
N GLN A 356 3.03 8.25 -20.35
CA GLN A 356 4.51 8.26 -20.43
C GLN A 356 5.23 7.77 -19.16
N TYR A 357 4.49 7.45 -18.09
CA TYR A 357 5.05 7.11 -16.79
C TYR A 357 4.60 5.72 -16.32
N ALA A 358 5.40 5.10 -15.45
CA ALA A 358 5.16 3.72 -15.01
C ALA A 358 3.95 3.64 -14.07
N VAL A 359 3.11 2.63 -14.29
CA VAL A 359 2.08 2.23 -13.32
C VAL A 359 2.66 1.11 -12.46
N GLU A 360 2.24 1.08 -11.20
CA GLU A 360 2.55 -0.02 -10.29
C GLU A 360 2.24 -1.38 -10.96
N ARG A 361 3.20 -2.29 -10.97
CA ARG A 361 3.00 -3.68 -11.40
C ARG A 361 2.23 -4.42 -10.32
N ASN A 362 1.47 -5.44 -10.70
CA ASN A 362 0.90 -6.34 -9.72
C ASN A 362 1.99 -7.12 -9.00
N ILE A 363 1.62 -7.61 -7.83
CA ILE A 363 2.51 -8.36 -6.95
C ILE A 363 2.85 -9.73 -7.57
N THR A 364 1.88 -10.37 -8.23
CA THR A 364 2.10 -11.57 -9.04
C THR A 364 1.22 -11.57 -10.27
N ASP A 365 1.82 -11.74 -11.44
CA ASP A 365 1.11 -11.99 -12.70
C ASP A 365 1.62 -13.31 -13.29
N TYR A 366 0.71 -14.26 -13.53
CA TYR A 366 0.98 -15.49 -14.26
C TYR A 366 0.20 -15.53 -15.57
N TYR A 367 0.86 -15.98 -16.65
CA TYR A 367 0.26 -16.23 -17.96
C TYR A 367 0.93 -17.46 -18.58
N GLY A 368 0.17 -18.52 -18.88
CA GLY A 368 0.71 -19.74 -19.47
C GLY A 368 -0.27 -20.92 -19.57
N HIS A 369 0.20 -22.03 -20.16
CA HIS A 369 -0.46 -23.35 -20.09
C HIS A 369 -0.06 -24.08 -18.79
N LYS A 370 -0.92 -24.99 -18.31
CA LYS A 370 -0.84 -25.68 -17.00
C LYS A 370 0.45 -26.50 -16.73
N GLN A 371 1.42 -26.52 -17.64
CA GLN A 371 2.70 -27.23 -17.51
C GLN A 371 3.84 -26.36 -18.02
N THR A 372 4.52 -25.64 -17.12
CA THR A 372 5.99 -25.46 -16.98
C THR A 372 6.25 -24.27 -16.07
N ILE A 373 6.65 -24.55 -14.82
CA ILE A 373 7.51 -23.64 -14.06
C ILE A 373 8.90 -24.19 -14.30
N GLU A 374 9.55 -23.71 -15.36
CA GLU A 374 10.98 -23.94 -15.54
C GLU A 374 11.71 -22.67 -15.11
N SER A 375 12.37 -22.83 -13.96
CA SER A 375 13.41 -21.99 -13.41
C SER A 375 14.46 -21.62 -14.45
N MET A 376 14.71 -20.32 -14.66
CA MET A 376 16.05 -19.75 -14.95
C MET A 376 16.01 -18.22 -15.08
N ASN A 377 17.12 -17.57 -14.66
CA ASN A 377 17.60 -16.20 -14.93
C ASN A 377 17.28 -15.00 -14.03
N ALA A 378 16.30 -15.00 -13.13
CA ALA A 378 16.10 -13.84 -12.24
C ALA A 378 17.21 -13.73 -11.18
N TYR A 379 17.52 -14.86 -10.51
CA TYR A 379 18.48 -14.92 -9.40
C TYR A 379 19.90 -14.51 -9.81
N GLU A 380 20.43 -15.01 -10.93
CA GLU A 380 21.78 -14.64 -11.39
C GLU A 380 21.90 -13.18 -11.83
N HIS A 381 20.84 -12.61 -12.42
CA HIS A 381 20.82 -11.19 -12.79
C HIS A 381 20.77 -10.30 -11.55
N ILE A 382 19.91 -10.65 -10.57
CA ILE A 382 19.79 -9.97 -9.28
C ILE A 382 21.11 -10.06 -8.52
N MET A 383 21.75 -11.23 -8.44
CA MET A 383 23.04 -11.40 -7.77
C MET A 383 24.17 -10.61 -8.46
N LYS A 384 24.18 -10.51 -9.80
CA LYS A 384 25.12 -9.65 -10.55
C LYS A 384 24.89 -8.15 -10.30
N VAL A 385 23.65 -7.71 -10.11
CA VAL A 385 23.32 -6.31 -9.79
C VAL A 385 23.65 -5.98 -8.32
N VAL A 386 23.31 -6.88 -7.39
CA VAL A 386 23.59 -6.74 -5.95
C VAL A 386 25.10 -6.71 -5.67
N THR A 387 25.90 -7.47 -6.42
CA THR A 387 27.36 -7.53 -6.25
C THR A 387 28.14 -6.44 -7.00
N LYS A 388 27.53 -5.77 -8.00
CA LYS A 388 28.21 -4.72 -8.80
C LYS A 388 27.80 -3.27 -8.49
N LYS A 389 26.72 -3.02 -7.74
CA LYS A 389 26.16 -1.65 -7.58
C LYS A 389 25.60 -1.29 -6.18
N LEU A 390 26.13 -1.88 -5.12
CA LEU A 390 26.12 -1.32 -3.76
C LEU A 390 27.56 -1.17 -3.31
#